data_AF-A0A2E6ZKS5-F1
#
_entry.id   AF-A0A2E6ZKS5-F1
#
_cell.length_a   1.000
_cell.length_b   1.000
_cell.length_c   1.000
_cell.angle_alpha   90.00
_cell.angle_beta   90.00
_cell.angle_gamma   90.00
#
_symmetry.space_group_name_H-M   'P 1'
#
loop_
_entity.id
_entity.type
_entity.pdbx_description
1 polymer ?
#
loop_
_entity_poly.entity_id
_entity_poly.type
_entity_poly.pdbx_seq_one_letter_code
_entity_poly.pdbx_strand_id
1 'polypeptide(L)'
;MYLNQMNAPYLHGVQEVNENIRLDIARLEAKLDVLISMMNSRNVAATDHEILSEGSHSQLNIAEASLLRRLTTKQHCVAQLVVKGWKNADIGAMMGVSENTIKLHVSATGKKIGLKTRGSIAVAFRDICAKASLGEYEAASGGIPMNWGDNAQIGMTDPLAPLYAPQNK
;
A
#
# COMPACT_ATOMS: atom_id res chain seq x y z
N MET A 1 -24.94 6.49 -46.06
CA MET A 1 -24.98 6.27 -44.59
C MET A 1 -23.77 5.43 -44.17
N TYR A 2 -22.57 6.01 -44.13
CA TYR A 2 -21.38 5.31 -43.61
C TYR A 2 -20.49 6.32 -42.89
N LEU A 3 -20.65 6.44 -41.57
CA LEU A 3 -19.76 7.21 -40.70
C LEU A 3 -20.01 6.76 -39.25
N ASN A 4 -19.49 5.57 -38.87
CA ASN A 4 -19.21 5.27 -37.46
C ASN A 4 -18.41 3.97 -37.24
N GLN A 5 -17.16 3.88 -37.71
CA GLN A 5 -16.32 2.72 -37.34
C GLN A 5 -14.81 2.97 -37.20
N MET A 6 -14.34 4.22 -37.07
CA MET A 6 -12.90 4.53 -36.95
C MET A 6 -12.47 5.25 -35.66
N ASN A 7 -13.30 5.32 -34.61
CA ASN A 7 -12.97 6.14 -33.42
C ASN A 7 -12.63 5.37 -32.12
N ALA A 8 -12.57 4.03 -32.15
CA ALA A 8 -12.32 3.24 -30.93
C ALA A 8 -10.85 3.24 -30.40
N PRO A 9 -9.79 3.15 -31.23
CA PRO A 9 -8.43 2.98 -30.70
C PRO A 9 -7.83 4.25 -30.09
N TYR A 10 -8.27 5.44 -30.51
CA TYR A 10 -7.78 6.72 -29.96
C TYR A 10 -8.29 7.02 -28.55
N LEU A 11 -9.52 6.60 -28.22
CA LEU A 11 -10.09 6.83 -26.89
C LEU A 11 -9.35 6.04 -25.80
N HIS A 12 -8.88 4.83 -26.12
CA HIS A 12 -8.17 3.98 -25.18
C HIS A 12 -6.79 4.55 -24.79
N GLY A 13 -6.05 5.12 -25.75
CA GLY A 13 -4.76 5.75 -25.47
C GLY A 13 -4.87 7.02 -24.61
N VAL A 14 -5.91 7.81 -24.82
CA VAL A 14 -6.19 9.01 -23.99
C VAL A 14 -6.62 8.62 -22.57
N GLN A 15 -7.43 7.57 -22.43
CA GLN A 15 -7.82 7.04 -21.11
C GLN A 15 -6.62 6.49 -20.34
N GLU A 16 -5.73 5.74 -21.01
CA GLU A 16 -4.51 5.22 -20.41
C GLU A 16 -3.57 6.34 -19.94
N VAL A 17 -3.39 7.39 -20.75
CA VAL A 17 -2.59 8.57 -20.38
C VAL A 17 -3.22 9.31 -19.19
N ASN A 18 -4.54 9.49 -19.17
CA ASN A 18 -5.24 10.14 -18.06
C ASN A 18 -5.14 9.35 -16.75
N GLU A 19 -5.23 8.02 -16.82
CA GLU A 19 -5.00 7.16 -15.65
C GLU A 19 -3.54 7.22 -15.18
N ASN A 20 -2.57 7.21 -16.10
CA ASN A 20 -1.17 7.37 -15.76
C ASN A 20 -0.90 8.72 -15.05
N ILE A 21 -1.50 9.81 -15.52
CA ILE A 21 -1.40 11.13 -14.88
C ILE A 21 -2.02 11.12 -13.48
N ARG A 22 -3.20 10.53 -13.31
CA ARG A 22 -3.85 10.38 -11.98
C ARG A 22 -2.97 9.57 -11.02
N LEU A 23 -2.32 8.52 -11.52
CA LEU A 23 -1.41 7.69 -10.74
C LEU A 23 -0.11 8.42 -10.37
N ASP A 24 0.44 9.21 -11.27
CA ASP A 24 1.62 10.03 -11.00
C ASP A 24 1.30 11.14 -10.00
N ILE A 25 0.11 11.74 -10.06
CA ILE A 25 -0.39 12.68 -9.04
C ILE A 25 -0.50 11.97 -7.69
N ALA A 26 -1.13 10.80 -7.62
CA ALA A 26 -1.21 9.99 -6.39
C ALA A 26 0.18 9.71 -5.78
N ARG A 27 1.15 9.39 -6.64
CA ARG A 27 2.53 9.11 -6.26
C ARG A 27 3.24 10.35 -5.71
N LEU A 28 2.94 11.52 -6.27
CA LEU A 28 3.48 12.79 -5.80
C LEU A 28 2.83 13.22 -4.48
N GLU A 29 1.52 13.07 -4.33
CA GLU A 29 0.79 13.31 -3.08
C GLU A 29 1.34 12.45 -1.93
N ALA A 30 1.46 11.13 -2.13
CA ALA A 30 2.01 10.24 -1.12
C ALA A 30 3.47 10.59 -0.73
N LYS A 31 4.28 11.08 -1.68
CA LYS A 31 5.63 11.56 -1.38
C LYS A 31 5.61 12.85 -0.56
N LEU A 32 4.70 13.78 -0.87
CA LEU A 32 4.54 15.03 -0.12
C LEU A 32 4.10 14.74 1.32
N ASP A 33 3.13 13.85 1.53
CA ASP A 33 2.67 13.45 2.86
C ASP A 33 3.80 12.86 3.71
N VAL A 34 4.63 11.99 3.14
CA VAL A 34 5.82 11.46 3.84
C VAL A 34 6.80 12.58 4.19
N LEU A 35 7.06 13.52 3.28
CA LEU A 35 7.97 14.64 3.57
C LEU A 35 7.41 15.54 4.67
N ILE A 36 6.12 15.86 4.65
CA ILE A 36 5.43 16.64 5.69
C ILE A 36 5.51 15.91 7.03
N SER A 37 5.20 14.61 7.06
CA SER A 37 5.29 13.77 8.26
C SER A 37 6.73 13.73 8.82
N MET A 38 7.74 13.59 7.95
CA MET A 38 9.15 13.64 8.34
C MET A 38 9.60 15.02 8.85
N MET A 39 9.03 16.11 8.32
CA MET A 39 9.31 17.48 8.76
C MET A 39 8.63 17.81 10.10
N ASN A 40 7.37 17.41 10.29
CA ASN A 40 6.65 17.58 11.55
C ASN A 40 7.31 16.75 12.66
N SER A 41 7.78 15.53 12.36
CA SER A 41 8.54 14.71 13.31
C SER A 41 9.85 15.36 13.79
N ARG A 42 10.46 16.28 13.02
CA ARG A 42 11.63 17.05 13.48
C ARG A 42 11.26 18.20 14.43
N ASN A 43 10.06 18.76 14.31
CA ASN A 43 9.60 19.88 15.14
C ASN A 43 8.92 19.42 16.44
N VAL A 44 8.40 18.18 16.51
CA VAL A 44 7.73 17.64 17.71
C VAL A 44 8.69 17.42 18.89
N ALA A 45 10.01 17.36 18.68
CA ALA A 45 10.98 17.32 19.79
C ALA A 45 11.05 18.63 20.60
N ALA A 46 10.30 19.68 20.24
CA ALA A 46 10.35 20.99 20.89
C ALA A 46 9.00 21.52 21.44
N THR A 47 7.89 20.77 21.37
CA THR A 47 6.60 21.25 21.90
C THR A 47 5.75 20.13 22.49
N ASP A 48 5.89 19.90 23.79
CA ASP A 48 4.89 19.23 24.61
C ASP A 48 3.76 20.23 24.92
N HIS A 49 2.61 20.13 24.25
CA HIS A 49 1.30 20.42 24.86
C HIS A 49 0.13 19.98 23.97
N GLU A 50 -0.72 19.14 24.54
CA GLU A 50 -2.15 18.89 24.31
C GLU A 50 -2.84 19.62 23.15
N ILE A 51 -3.28 18.85 22.13
CA ILE A 51 -4.67 18.93 21.64
C ILE A 51 -5.14 17.50 21.35
N LEU A 52 -6.02 17.00 22.22
CA LEU A 52 -6.90 15.88 21.92
C LEU A 52 -7.86 16.34 20.81
N SER A 53 -7.51 16.08 19.55
CA SER A 53 -8.48 16.08 18.48
C SER A 53 -8.83 14.64 18.14
N GLU A 54 -10.00 14.17 18.57
CA GLU A 54 -10.73 13.04 17.97
C GLU A 54 -11.19 13.39 16.54
N GLY A 55 -10.30 13.99 15.75
CA GLY A 55 -10.61 14.70 14.52
C GLY A 55 -10.16 13.95 13.29
N SER A 56 -11.09 13.84 12.34
CA SER A 56 -10.84 13.49 10.94
C SER A 56 -10.50 12.01 10.71
N HIS A 57 -11.53 11.15 10.61
CA HIS A 57 -11.45 10.04 9.68
C HIS A 57 -11.37 10.64 8.27
N SER A 58 -10.19 11.11 7.88
CA SER A 58 -9.91 11.57 6.53
C SER A 58 -10.07 10.36 5.62
N GLN A 59 -11.22 10.29 4.95
CA GLN A 59 -11.55 9.25 3.98
C GLN A 59 -10.48 9.20 2.89
N LEU A 60 -10.16 8.00 2.40
CA LEU A 60 -9.24 7.82 1.28
C LEU A 60 -9.64 8.72 0.11
N ASN A 61 -8.68 9.44 -0.45
CA ASN A 61 -8.88 10.07 -1.73
C ASN A 61 -8.86 9.00 -2.86
N ILE A 62 -9.32 9.37 -4.06
CA ILE A 62 -9.42 8.44 -5.21
C ILE A 62 -8.06 7.82 -5.57
N ALA A 63 -7.00 8.61 -5.41
CA ALA A 63 -5.63 8.24 -5.70
C ALA A 63 -5.09 7.18 -4.72
N GLU A 64 -5.31 7.37 -3.42
CA GLU A 64 -4.96 6.43 -2.35
C GLU A 64 -5.74 5.13 -2.49
N ALA A 65 -7.05 5.21 -2.77
CA ALA A 65 -7.88 4.04 -3.02
C ALA A 65 -7.44 3.27 -4.29
N SER A 66 -7.04 3.97 -5.35
CA SER A 66 -6.46 3.36 -6.55
C SER A 66 -5.11 2.68 -6.26
N LEU A 67 -4.26 3.33 -5.46
CA LEU A 67 -2.98 2.76 -5.04
C LEU A 67 -3.15 1.46 -4.25
N LEU A 68 -4.07 1.40 -3.28
CA LEU A 68 -4.36 0.18 -2.53
C LEU A 68 -4.83 -0.96 -3.45
N ARG A 69 -5.75 -0.68 -4.38
CA ARG A 69 -6.25 -1.68 -5.35
C ARG A 69 -5.17 -2.17 -6.33
N ARG A 70 -4.13 -1.37 -6.58
CA ARG A 70 -3.02 -1.77 -7.44
C ARG A 70 -2.03 -2.70 -6.76
N LEU A 71 -1.94 -2.71 -5.43
CA LEU A 71 -1.10 -3.67 -4.72
C LEU A 71 -1.69 -5.07 -4.83
N THR A 72 -0.85 -6.08 -5.00
CA THR A 72 -1.30 -7.48 -4.94
C THR A 72 -1.50 -7.89 -3.48
N THR A 73 -2.29 -8.94 -3.23
CA THR A 73 -2.49 -9.51 -1.89
C THR A 73 -1.17 -9.78 -1.16
N LYS A 74 -0.18 -10.38 -1.84
CA LYS A 74 1.17 -10.60 -1.30
C LYS A 74 1.88 -9.29 -0.93
N GLN A 75 1.70 -8.24 -1.72
CA GLN A 75 2.29 -6.92 -1.44
C GLN A 75 1.62 -6.25 -0.23
N HIS A 76 0.31 -6.41 -0.04
CA HIS A 76 -0.39 -5.97 1.16
C HIS A 76 0.15 -6.66 2.41
N CYS A 77 0.30 -7.99 2.38
CA CYS A 77 0.91 -8.75 3.47
C CYS A 77 2.32 -8.24 3.80
N VAL A 78 3.18 -8.11 2.79
CA VAL A 78 4.54 -7.59 2.98
C VAL A 78 4.53 -6.16 3.54
N ALA A 79 3.64 -5.29 3.05
CA ALA A 79 3.55 -3.91 3.50
C ALA A 79 3.12 -3.82 4.97
N GLN A 80 2.13 -4.61 5.40
CA GLN A 80 1.73 -4.68 6.81
C GLN A 80 2.89 -5.12 7.71
N LEU A 81 3.61 -6.20 7.35
CA LEU A 81 4.75 -6.67 8.16
C LEU A 81 5.94 -5.70 8.15
N VAL A 82 6.15 -4.96 7.05
CA VAL A 82 7.13 -3.88 6.97
C VAL A 82 6.77 -2.72 7.90
N VAL A 83 5.48 -2.36 8.01
CA VAL A 83 5.00 -1.37 9.01
C VAL A 83 5.30 -1.84 10.44
N LYS A 84 5.15 -3.14 10.71
CA LYS A 84 5.48 -3.75 12.01
C LYS A 84 6.99 -3.93 12.25
N GLY A 85 7.83 -3.55 11.28
CA GLY A 85 9.27 -3.57 11.43
C GLY A 85 9.95 -4.92 11.16
N TRP A 86 9.21 -5.94 10.71
CA TRP A 86 9.74 -7.29 10.48
C TRP A 86 10.87 -7.33 9.44
N LYS A 87 11.92 -8.12 9.69
CA LYS A 87 13.02 -8.27 8.73
C LYS A 87 12.56 -9.11 7.55
N ASN A 88 13.18 -8.94 6.38
CA ASN A 88 12.81 -9.69 5.18
C ASN A 88 12.91 -11.21 5.36
N ALA A 89 13.86 -11.68 6.19
CA ALA A 89 14.02 -13.09 6.51
C ALA A 89 12.80 -13.62 7.29
N ASP A 90 12.34 -12.87 8.30
CA ASP A 90 11.18 -13.21 9.12
C ASP A 90 9.89 -13.21 8.29
N ILE A 91 9.72 -12.21 7.42
CA ILE A 91 8.59 -12.14 6.47
C ILE A 91 8.62 -13.35 5.52
N GLY A 92 9.80 -13.72 5.02
CA GLY A 92 9.97 -14.86 4.13
C GLY A 92 9.59 -16.17 4.81
N ALA A 93 10.06 -16.37 6.05
CA ALA A 93 9.71 -17.52 6.87
C ALA A 93 8.19 -17.60 7.12
N MET A 94 7.55 -16.48 7.42
CA MET A 94 6.09 -16.42 7.60
C MET A 94 5.34 -16.75 6.30
N MET A 95 5.76 -16.15 5.18
CA MET A 95 5.06 -16.30 3.89
C MET A 95 5.43 -17.58 3.12
N GLY A 96 6.37 -18.38 3.62
CA GLY A 96 6.86 -19.59 2.94
C GLY A 96 7.65 -19.30 1.66
N VAL A 97 8.39 -18.18 1.62
CA VAL A 97 9.21 -17.77 0.46
C VAL A 97 10.61 -17.32 0.88
N SER A 98 11.53 -17.23 -0.09
CA SER A 98 12.90 -16.76 0.19
C SER A 98 12.94 -15.28 0.61
N GLU A 99 13.94 -14.89 1.41
CA GLU A 99 14.22 -13.48 1.73
C GLU A 99 14.37 -12.62 0.47
N ASN A 100 14.98 -13.18 -0.58
CA ASN A 100 15.17 -12.47 -1.85
C ASN A 100 13.83 -12.19 -2.54
N THR A 101 12.88 -13.12 -2.47
CA THR A 101 11.50 -12.92 -2.94
C THR A 101 10.83 -11.77 -2.19
N ILE A 102 11.05 -11.67 -0.86
CA ILE A 102 10.55 -10.54 -0.08
C ILE A 102 11.20 -9.21 -0.50
N LYS A 103 12.52 -9.17 -0.77
CA LYS A 103 13.18 -7.96 -1.32
C LYS A 103 12.52 -7.50 -2.62
N LEU A 104 12.15 -8.42 -3.50
CA LEU A 104 11.41 -8.12 -4.73
C LEU A 104 10.01 -7.57 -4.44
N HIS A 105 9.27 -8.15 -3.50
CA HIS A 105 7.95 -7.64 -3.11
C HIS A 105 8.03 -6.24 -2.48
N VAL A 106 9.00 -5.97 -1.59
CA VAL A 106 9.23 -4.64 -1.01
C VAL A 106 9.56 -3.63 -2.11
N SER A 107 10.46 -3.99 -3.04
CA SER A 107 10.83 -3.13 -4.17
C SER A 107 9.65 -2.85 -5.09
N ALA A 108 8.84 -3.87 -5.44
CA ALA A 108 7.66 -3.71 -6.26
C ALA A 108 6.57 -2.85 -5.59
N THR A 109 6.39 -3.00 -4.28
CA THR A 109 5.49 -2.17 -3.46
C THR A 109 5.98 -0.71 -3.47
N GLY A 110 7.27 -0.49 -3.23
CA GLY A 110 7.91 0.82 -3.33
C GLY A 110 7.76 1.45 -4.71
N LYS A 111 7.87 0.68 -5.80
CA LYS A 111 7.63 1.20 -7.16
C LYS A 111 6.19 1.67 -7.37
N LYS A 112 5.20 0.94 -6.84
CA LYS A 112 3.77 1.29 -6.97
C LYS A 112 3.38 2.52 -6.16
N ILE A 113 3.85 2.61 -4.91
CA ILE A 113 3.64 3.77 -4.01
C ILE A 113 4.51 4.96 -4.45
N GLY A 114 5.67 4.65 -5.02
CA GLY A 114 6.58 5.60 -5.59
C GLY A 114 7.82 5.93 -4.79
N LEU A 115 8.07 5.16 -3.74
CA LEU A 115 9.08 5.37 -2.73
C LEU A 115 10.25 4.39 -2.89
N LYS A 116 11.46 4.84 -2.51
CA LYS A 116 12.69 4.06 -2.71
C LYS A 116 13.15 3.35 -1.43
N THR A 117 12.75 3.83 -0.25
CA THR A 117 13.25 3.32 1.02
C THR A 117 12.19 2.53 1.77
N ARG A 118 12.58 1.43 2.41
CA ARG A 118 11.68 0.61 3.23
C ARG A 118 10.95 1.43 4.32
N GLY A 119 11.66 2.36 4.94
CA GLY A 119 11.09 3.25 5.97
C GLY A 119 10.01 4.17 5.42
N SER A 120 10.24 4.80 4.27
CA SER A 120 9.20 5.65 3.64
C SER A 120 7.99 4.84 3.19
N ILE A 121 8.21 3.62 2.66
CA ILE A 121 7.12 2.69 2.33
C ILE A 121 6.26 2.39 3.56
N ALA A 122 6.88 2.07 4.71
CA ALA A 122 6.17 1.81 5.95
C ALA A 122 5.34 3.02 6.41
N VAL A 123 5.92 4.22 6.40
CA VAL A 123 5.21 5.45 6.80
C VAL A 123 4.01 5.70 5.89
N ALA A 124 4.23 5.78 4.57
CA ALA A 124 3.14 6.05 3.63
C ALA A 124 2.03 4.99 3.69
N PHE A 125 2.40 3.71 3.77
CA PHE A 125 1.40 2.63 3.80
C PHE A 125 0.55 2.70 5.09
N ARG A 126 1.17 2.99 6.24
CA ARG A 126 0.45 3.20 7.50
C ARG A 126 -0.49 4.40 7.43
N ASP A 127 -0.02 5.51 6.87
CA ASP A 127 -0.81 6.74 6.77
C ASP A 127 -2.03 6.54 5.85
N ILE A 128 -1.85 5.83 4.72
CA ILE A 128 -2.95 5.44 3.82
C ILE A 128 -3.92 4.48 4.54
N CYS A 129 -3.42 3.48 5.26
CA CYS A 129 -4.30 2.53 5.96
C CYS A 129 -5.11 3.21 7.08
N ALA A 130 -4.53 4.19 7.79
CA ALA A 130 -5.24 4.95 8.82
C ALA A 130 -6.45 5.75 8.28
N LYS A 131 -6.42 6.08 6.98
CA LYS A 131 -7.50 6.78 6.25
C LYS A 131 -8.57 5.84 5.69
N ALA A 132 -8.26 4.56 5.53
CA ALA A 132 -9.13 3.59 4.89
C ALA A 132 -10.13 2.98 5.87
N SER A 133 -11.38 2.81 5.45
CA SER A 133 -12.31 1.96 6.21
C SER A 133 -11.90 0.48 6.12
N LEU A 134 -12.30 -0.33 7.11
CA LEU A 134 -11.96 -1.75 7.14
C LEU A 134 -12.42 -2.48 5.88
N GLY A 135 -13.67 -2.22 5.44
CA GLY A 135 -14.24 -2.87 4.26
C GLY A 135 -13.57 -2.45 2.94
N GLU A 136 -13.19 -1.17 2.79
CA GLU A 136 -12.47 -0.70 1.61
C GLU A 136 -11.08 -1.34 1.51
N TYR A 137 -10.37 -1.44 2.62
CA TYR A 137 -9.06 -2.06 2.66
C TYR A 137 -9.14 -3.56 2.34
N GLU A 138 -10.06 -4.30 2.97
CA GLU A 138 -10.22 -5.74 2.76
C GLU A 138 -10.58 -6.07 1.30
N ALA A 139 -11.46 -5.27 0.69
CA ALA A 139 -11.77 -5.39 -0.73
C ALA A 139 -10.54 -5.12 -1.61
N ALA A 140 -9.75 -4.09 -1.31
CA ALA A 140 -8.55 -3.74 -2.07
C ALA A 140 -7.38 -4.73 -1.89
N SER A 141 -7.33 -5.43 -0.75
CA SER A 141 -6.27 -6.37 -0.42
C SER A 141 -6.50 -7.80 -0.94
N GLY A 142 -7.70 -8.07 -1.46
CA GLY A 142 -8.11 -9.43 -1.85
C GLY A 142 -8.47 -10.30 -0.65
N GLY A 143 -9.04 -9.70 0.40
CA GLY A 143 -9.54 -10.42 1.59
C GLY A 143 -8.58 -10.46 2.78
N ILE A 144 -7.47 -9.72 2.75
CA ILE A 144 -6.56 -9.60 3.90
C ILE A 144 -7.05 -8.46 4.81
N PRO A 145 -7.37 -8.71 6.08
CA PRO A 145 -7.80 -7.67 6.99
C PRO A 145 -6.64 -6.73 7.35
N MET A 146 -6.94 -5.48 7.70
CA MET A 146 -5.93 -4.44 7.96
C MET A 146 -5.01 -4.75 9.16
N ASN A 147 -5.53 -5.50 10.12
CA ASN A 147 -4.82 -5.94 11.33
C ASN A 147 -4.22 -7.35 11.18
N TRP A 148 -4.20 -7.93 9.98
CA TRP A 148 -3.64 -9.27 9.76
C TRP A 148 -2.20 -9.39 10.30
N GLY A 149 -1.37 -8.40 10.02
CA GLY A 149 0.03 -8.36 10.47
C GLY A 149 0.22 -8.25 12.00
N ASP A 150 -0.82 -7.91 12.77
CA ASP A 150 -0.77 -7.92 14.24
C ASP A 150 -0.78 -9.34 14.80
N ASN A 151 -1.42 -10.26 14.08
CA ASN A 151 -1.60 -11.65 14.50
C ASN A 151 -0.63 -12.62 13.78
N ALA A 152 0.18 -12.11 12.85
CA ALA A 152 1.12 -12.93 12.09
C ALA A 152 2.20 -13.51 13.00
N GLN A 153 2.38 -14.83 12.96
CA GLN A 153 3.37 -15.54 13.77
C GLN A 153 4.09 -16.60 12.94
N ILE A 154 5.42 -16.68 13.08
CA ILE A 154 6.23 -17.67 12.37
C ILE A 154 5.98 -19.05 12.98
N GLY A 155 5.73 -20.04 12.13
CA GLY A 155 5.53 -21.44 12.55
C GLY A 155 4.11 -21.77 13.00
N MET A 156 3.19 -20.80 13.03
CA MET A 156 1.76 -21.07 13.22
C MET A 156 1.04 -21.19 11.88
N THR A 157 0.02 -22.04 11.83
CA THR A 157 -0.86 -22.14 10.67
C THR A 157 -1.77 -20.92 10.60
N ASP A 158 -1.59 -20.10 9.57
CA ASP A 158 -2.47 -18.98 9.27
C ASP A 158 -3.62 -19.42 8.35
N PRO A 159 -4.91 -19.27 8.75
CA PRO A 159 -6.06 -19.56 7.89
C PRO A 159 -6.07 -18.77 6.57
N LEU A 160 -5.45 -17.60 6.53
CA LEU A 160 -5.34 -16.74 5.34
C LEU A 160 -4.10 -17.04 4.50
N ALA A 161 -3.25 -18.01 4.90
CA ALA A 161 -2.11 -18.46 4.12
C ALA A 161 -2.44 -18.78 2.65
N PRO A 162 -3.60 -19.36 2.29
CA PRO A 162 -3.97 -19.60 0.89
C PRO A 162 -3.94 -18.34 0.00
N LEU A 163 -4.15 -17.15 0.58
CA LEU A 163 -4.21 -15.88 -0.14
C LEU A 163 -2.83 -15.32 -0.51
N TYR A 164 -1.78 -15.64 0.26
CA TYR A 164 -0.46 -15.03 0.10
C TYR A 164 0.69 -16.03 -0.05
N ALA A 165 0.59 -17.22 0.51
CA ALA A 165 1.62 -18.23 0.44
C ALA A 165 1.66 -18.88 -0.96
N PRO A 166 2.82 -19.39 -1.41
CA PRO A 166 2.89 -20.21 -2.62
C PRO A 166 1.97 -21.43 -2.48
N GLN A 167 1.07 -21.60 -3.45
CA GLN A 167 0.29 -22.83 -3.57
C GLN A 167 1.16 -23.80 -4.35
N ASN A 168 1.76 -24.79 -3.67
CA ASN A 168 2.39 -25.91 -4.36
C ASN A 168 1.29 -26.64 -5.13
N LYS A 169 1.39 -26.67 -6.47
CA LYS A 169 0.61 -27.57 -7.31
C LYS A 169 1.23 -28.96 -7.29
#